data_AF-A0A2P5M176-F1
#
_entry.id   AF-A0A2P5M176-F1
#
_cell.length_a   1.000
_cell.length_b   1.000
_cell.length_c   1.000
_cell.angle_alpha   90.00
_cell.angle_beta   90.00
_cell.angle_gamma   90.00
#
_symmetry.space_group_name_H-M   'P 1'
#
loop_
_entity.id
_entity.type
_entity.pdbx_description
1 polymer ?
#
loop_
_entity_poly.entity_id
_entity_poly.type
_entity_poly.pdbx_seq_one_letter_code
_entity_poly.pdbx_strand_id
1 'polypeptide(L)'
;TPGLFKQGWLLHGMTVENGGYCWKTPDFSAHLVTPSTARAETISGWDIASNQPKPALRAVSTGSVYWFDQFEGEVSALQKLVEQSLFSIDAYPDRKRRAEGFNSILIGAWRS
;
A
#
# COMPACT_ATOMS: atom_id res chain seq x y z
N THR A 1 -3.10 0.38 8.33
CA THR A 1 -4.42 -0.28 8.25
C THR A 1 -4.36 -1.38 7.21
N PRO A 2 -5.42 -2.17 6.94
CA PRO A 2 -5.33 -3.21 5.90
C PRO A 2 -5.00 -2.59 4.53
N GLY A 3 -4.16 -3.29 3.77
CA GLY A 3 -3.66 -2.87 2.46
C GLY A 3 -4.46 -3.48 1.32
N LEU A 4 -5.11 -2.67 0.50
CA LEU A 4 -5.75 -3.11 -0.74
C LEU A 4 -4.78 -2.95 -1.89
N PHE A 5 -4.13 -4.04 -2.29
CA PHE A 5 -3.03 -4.02 -3.23
C PHE A 5 -3.30 -4.91 -4.44
N LYS A 6 -2.76 -4.51 -5.60
CA LYS A 6 -2.76 -5.38 -6.78
C LYS A 6 -2.03 -6.68 -6.45
N GLN A 7 -2.50 -7.79 -7.03
CA GLN A 7 -1.98 -9.13 -6.77
C GLN A 7 -2.00 -9.56 -5.29
N GLY A 8 -2.72 -8.82 -4.43
CA GLY A 8 -2.89 -9.12 -3.00
C GLY A 8 -1.70 -8.80 -2.10
N TRP A 9 -0.60 -8.24 -2.63
CA TRP A 9 0.58 -7.85 -1.83
C TRP A 9 1.47 -6.79 -2.49
N LEU A 10 1.33 -6.52 -3.79
CA LEU A 10 2.19 -5.60 -4.52
C LEU A 10 1.79 -4.15 -4.22
N LEU A 11 2.59 -3.47 -3.38
CA LEU A 11 2.32 -2.11 -2.92
C LEU A 11 2.10 -1.15 -4.10
N HIS A 12 1.28 -0.12 -3.90
CA HIS A 12 1.03 0.88 -4.94
C HIS A 12 2.33 1.56 -5.38
N GLY A 13 2.60 1.57 -6.69
CA GLY A 13 3.84 2.11 -7.26
C GLY A 13 5.00 1.11 -7.32
N MET A 14 4.82 -0.14 -6.86
CA MET A 14 5.86 -1.16 -7.06
C MET A 14 5.86 -1.73 -8.48
N THR A 15 7.04 -1.77 -9.10
CA THR A 15 7.31 -2.40 -10.39
C THR A 15 8.35 -3.49 -10.24
N VAL A 16 8.39 -4.43 -11.19
CA VAL A 16 9.43 -5.44 -11.29
C VAL A 16 10.52 -4.92 -12.22
N GLU A 17 11.76 -4.89 -11.74
CA GLU A 17 12.93 -4.43 -12.51
C GLU A 17 14.14 -5.30 -12.20
N ASN A 18 14.85 -5.77 -13.23
CA ASN A 18 16.06 -6.57 -13.09
C ASN A 18 15.93 -7.80 -12.16
N GLY A 19 14.73 -8.39 -12.07
CA GLY A 19 14.44 -9.52 -11.19
C GLY A 19 14.17 -9.15 -9.73
N GLY A 20 14.24 -7.87 -9.37
CA GLY A 20 13.84 -7.33 -8.08
C GLY A 20 12.54 -6.52 -8.16
N TYR A 21 12.14 -5.96 -7.02
CA TYR A 21 10.99 -5.05 -6.94
C TYR A 21 11.47 -3.66 -6.54
N CYS A 22 11.04 -2.65 -7.27
CA CYS A 22 11.34 -1.25 -6.96
C CYS A 22 10.02 -0.51 -6.70
N TRP A 23 9.97 0.26 -5.61
CA TRP A 23 8.88 1.18 -5.37
C TRP A 23 9.19 2.50 -6.05
N LYS A 24 8.47 2.84 -7.11
CA LYS A 24 8.69 4.05 -7.92
C LYS A 24 7.47 4.95 -7.92
N THR A 25 7.71 6.22 -7.64
CA THR A 25 6.75 7.31 -7.73
C THR A 25 7.39 8.49 -8.48
N PRO A 26 6.63 9.54 -8.87
CA PRO A 26 7.23 10.74 -9.42
C PRO A 26 8.22 11.45 -8.49
N ASP A 27 8.08 11.28 -7.17
CA ASP A 27 8.84 12.04 -6.16
C ASP A 27 10.00 11.25 -5.53
N PHE A 28 9.96 9.92 -5.59
CA PHE A 28 10.99 9.05 -5.02
C PHE A 28 11.02 7.65 -5.63
N SER A 29 12.15 6.95 -5.42
CA SER A 29 12.27 5.52 -5.62
C SER A 29 12.96 4.81 -4.45
N ALA A 30 12.70 3.52 -4.30
CA ALA A 30 13.39 2.66 -3.33
C ALA A 30 13.36 1.20 -3.78
N HIS A 31 14.37 0.41 -3.43
CA HIS A 31 14.41 -1.02 -3.73
C HIS A 31 13.80 -1.83 -2.59
N LEU A 32 12.96 -2.82 -2.90
CA LEU A 32 12.37 -3.70 -1.91
C LEU A 32 13.38 -4.76 -1.49
N VAL A 33 13.76 -4.76 -0.22
CA VAL A 33 14.57 -5.83 0.37
C VAL A 33 13.71 -7.06 0.63
N THR A 34 12.64 -6.89 1.41
CA THR A 34 11.73 -8.00 1.71
C THR A 34 10.38 -7.50 2.25
N PRO A 35 9.26 -8.14 1.88
CA PRO A 35 7.98 -7.97 2.54
C PRO A 35 7.78 -9.02 3.65
N SER A 36 7.34 -8.57 4.83
CA SER A 36 6.80 -9.43 5.88
C SER A 36 5.29 -9.22 5.93
N THR A 37 4.53 -10.04 5.20
CA THR A 37 3.07 -9.98 5.15
C THR A 37 2.47 -11.15 5.90
N ALA A 38 1.51 -10.87 6.78
CA ALA A 38 0.70 -11.93 7.36
C ALA A 38 -0.35 -12.40 6.34
N ARG A 39 -1.04 -13.51 6.63
CA ARG A 39 -2.07 -14.08 5.75
C ARG A 39 -3.05 -13.00 5.30
N ALA A 40 -3.29 -12.92 4.00
CA ALA A 40 -4.28 -12.00 3.45
C ALA A 40 -5.68 -12.31 3.99
N GLU A 41 -6.44 -11.26 4.28
CA GLU A 41 -7.80 -11.34 4.78
C GLU A 41 -8.77 -10.97 3.66
N THR A 42 -9.92 -11.65 3.59
CA THR A 42 -10.99 -11.26 2.68
C THR A 42 -11.91 -10.29 3.41
N ILE A 43 -11.95 -9.04 2.96
CA ILE A 43 -12.75 -7.99 3.57
C ILE A 43 -13.88 -7.61 2.59
N SER A 44 -15.11 -7.78 3.05
CA SER A 44 -16.33 -7.24 2.43
C SER A 44 -17.01 -6.29 3.43
N GLY A 45 -17.98 -5.52 2.94
CA GLY A 45 -18.81 -4.65 3.76
C GLY A 45 -20.21 -4.56 3.16
N TRP A 46 -21.10 -3.82 3.80
CA TRP A 46 -22.44 -3.57 3.27
C TRP A 46 -22.53 -2.15 2.70
N ASP A 47 -23.06 -2.00 1.48
CA ASP A 47 -23.44 -0.70 0.95
C ASP A 47 -24.89 -0.41 1.33
N ILE A 48 -25.08 0.49 2.28
CA ILE A 48 -26.41 0.87 2.79
C ILE A 48 -27.22 1.64 1.73
N ALA A 49 -26.56 2.38 0.84
CA ALA A 49 -27.25 3.20 -0.16
C ALA A 49 -27.85 2.34 -1.29
N SER A 50 -27.16 1.27 -1.67
CA SER A 50 -27.64 0.33 -2.69
C SER A 50 -28.23 -0.97 -2.10
N ASN A 51 -28.24 -1.09 -0.77
CA ASN A 51 -28.71 -2.25 0.00
C ASN A 51 -28.16 -3.59 -0.50
N GLN A 52 -26.86 -3.64 -0.79
CA GLN A 52 -26.18 -4.82 -1.32
C GLN A 52 -24.78 -5.00 -0.70
N PRO A 53 -24.22 -6.22 -0.71
CA PRO A 53 -22.84 -6.43 -0.28
C PRO A 53 -21.85 -5.73 -1.23
N LYS A 54 -20.82 -5.13 -0.64
CA LYS A 54 -19.66 -4.61 -1.37
C LYS A 54 -18.80 -5.76 -1.89
N PRO A 55 -18.10 -5.59 -3.03
CA PRO A 55 -17.15 -6.57 -3.52
C PRO A 55 -16.17 -7.00 -2.43
N ALA A 56 -16.04 -8.32 -2.24
CA ALA A 56 -15.06 -8.90 -1.33
C ALA A 56 -13.68 -8.72 -1.94
N LEU A 57 -12.76 -8.13 -1.18
CA LEU A 57 -11.39 -7.86 -1.61
C LEU A 57 -10.42 -8.60 -0.73
N ARG A 58 -9.34 -9.10 -1.33
CA ARG A 58 -8.18 -9.57 -0.57
C ARG A 58 -7.39 -8.36 -0.11
N ALA A 59 -7.20 -8.24 1.20
CA ALA A 59 -6.39 -7.22 1.82
C ALA A 59 -5.15 -7.85 2.47
N VAL A 60 -4.02 -7.16 2.36
CA VAL A 60 -2.87 -7.37 3.23
C VAL A 60 -3.27 -6.99 4.65
N SER A 61 -3.00 -7.88 5.60
CA SER A 61 -3.35 -7.68 7.01
C SER A 61 -2.62 -6.47 7.61
N THR A 62 -3.28 -5.82 8.56
CA THR A 62 -2.65 -4.75 9.34
C THR A 62 -1.42 -5.29 10.08
N GLY A 63 -0.34 -4.51 10.13
CA GLY A 63 0.92 -4.91 10.75
C GLY A 63 1.91 -5.56 9.78
N SER A 64 1.53 -5.74 8.51
CA SER A 64 2.50 -6.12 7.47
C SER A 64 3.54 -5.02 7.27
N VAL A 65 4.80 -5.43 7.09
CA VAL A 65 5.97 -4.52 6.99
C VAL A 65 6.67 -4.75 5.65
N TYR A 66 7.03 -3.67 4.98
CA TYR A 66 7.82 -3.71 3.75
C TYR A 66 9.15 -3.00 4.01
N TRP A 67 10.25 -3.73 3.86
CA TRP A 67 11.59 -3.20 4.08
C TRP A 67 12.16 -2.71 2.74
N PHE A 68 12.61 -1.46 2.73
CA PHE A 68 13.19 -0.83 1.56
C PHE A 68 14.60 -0.33 1.84
N ASP A 69 15.47 -0.43 0.85
CA ASP A 69 16.80 0.18 0.80
C ASP A 69 16.97 1.03 -0.46
N GLN A 70 18.16 1.61 -0.65
CA GLN A 70 18.49 2.41 -1.83
C GLN A 70 17.45 3.51 -2.11
N PHE A 71 17.02 4.21 -1.06
CA PHE A 71 16.06 5.31 -1.20
C PHE A 71 16.70 6.49 -1.95
N GLU A 72 16.04 6.92 -3.01
CA GLU A 72 16.39 8.10 -3.80
C GLU A 72 15.17 9.03 -3.87
N GLY A 73 15.35 10.28 -3.46
CA GLY A 73 14.29 11.30 -3.46
C GLY A 73 14.30 12.13 -2.18
N GLU A 74 13.28 12.97 -2.03
CA GLU A 74 13.15 13.85 -0.88
C GLU A 74 12.40 13.18 0.27
N VAL A 75 12.93 13.28 1.51
CA VAL A 75 12.26 12.73 2.71
C VAL A 75 10.86 13.34 2.90
N SER A 76 10.65 14.58 2.44
CA SER A 76 9.33 15.24 2.46
C SER A 76 8.27 14.50 1.62
N ALA A 77 8.68 13.76 0.58
CA ALA A 77 7.77 12.92 -0.19
C ALA A 77 7.19 11.77 0.64
N LEU A 78 8.02 11.19 1.53
CA LEU A 78 7.59 10.15 2.47
C LEU A 78 6.62 10.72 3.51
N GLN A 79 6.85 11.93 4.01
CA GLN A 79 5.94 12.61 4.95
C GLN A 79 4.56 12.84 4.32
N LYS A 80 4.53 13.39 3.10
CA LYS A 80 3.27 13.56 2.33
C LYS A 80 2.53 12.23 2.16
N LEU A 81 3.27 11.14 1.93
CA LEU A 81 2.66 9.83 1.76
C LEU A 81 2.00 9.31 3.04
N VAL A 82 2.61 9.52 4.21
CA VAL A 82 2.01 9.18 5.50
C VAL A 82 0.71 9.97 5.71
N GLU A 83 0.70 11.27 5.38
CA GLU A 83 -0.47 12.14 5.52
C GLU A 83 -1.59 11.79 4.53
N GLN A 84 -1.23 11.42 3.29
CA GLN A 84 -2.18 11.24 2.20
C GLN A 84 -2.60 9.79 1.95
N SER A 85 -1.93 8.82 2.61
CA SER A 85 -2.06 7.38 2.38
C SER A 85 -1.57 6.92 0.99
N LEU A 86 -1.37 5.60 0.81
CA LEU A 86 -0.98 5.02 -0.49
C LEU A 86 -2.02 5.26 -1.61
N PHE A 87 -3.20 5.79 -1.30
CA PHE A 87 -4.17 6.25 -2.30
C PHE A 87 -3.71 7.49 -3.09
N SER A 88 -2.67 8.19 -2.65
CA SER A 88 -2.03 9.26 -3.44
C SER A 88 -1.25 8.70 -4.63
N ILE A 89 -0.77 7.45 -4.56
CA ILE A 89 0.01 6.80 -5.61
C ILE A 89 -0.91 6.09 -6.62
N ASP A 90 -1.82 5.25 -6.14
CA ASP A 90 -2.76 4.48 -6.97
C ASP A 90 -4.14 4.46 -6.30
N ALA A 91 -5.18 4.58 -7.11
CA ALA A 91 -6.56 4.59 -6.66
C ALA A 91 -7.14 3.18 -6.45
N TYR A 92 -6.37 2.10 -6.66
CA TYR A 92 -6.88 0.73 -6.58
C TYR A 92 -7.52 0.38 -5.21
N PRO A 93 -8.64 -0.37 -5.21
CA PRO A 93 -9.47 -0.71 -6.37
C PRO A 93 -10.32 0.48 -6.85
N ASP A 94 -10.68 1.39 -5.94
CA ASP A 94 -11.27 2.68 -6.22
C ASP A 94 -11.03 3.67 -5.06
N ARG A 95 -11.13 4.98 -5.32
CA ARG A 95 -10.86 6.02 -4.31
C ARG A 95 -11.86 6.04 -3.15
N LYS A 96 -13.05 5.47 -3.29
CA LYS A 96 -14.08 5.52 -2.22
C LYS A 96 -13.64 4.70 -1.01
N ARG A 97 -12.83 3.66 -1.22
CA ARG A 97 -12.25 2.84 -0.14
C ARG A 97 -11.33 3.64 0.79
N ARG A 98 -10.84 4.83 0.38
CA ARG A 98 -10.11 5.73 1.28
C ARG A 98 -10.95 6.19 2.46
N ALA A 99 -12.23 6.47 2.26
CA ALA A 99 -13.13 6.88 3.34
C ALA A 99 -13.39 5.76 4.37
N GLU A 100 -13.10 4.51 3.99
CA GLU A 100 -13.19 3.34 4.87
C GLU A 100 -11.88 3.10 5.67
N GLY A 101 -10.84 3.90 5.46
CA GLY A 101 -9.59 3.84 6.24
C GLY A 101 -8.54 2.84 5.74
N PHE A 102 -8.67 2.31 4.52
CA PHE A 102 -7.65 1.42 3.93
C PHE A 102 -6.37 2.17 3.56
N ASN A 103 -5.26 1.43 3.38
CA ASN A 103 -4.02 1.92 2.79
C ASN A 103 -3.29 3.03 3.57
N SER A 104 -3.56 3.18 4.88
CA SER A 104 -2.78 4.05 5.77
C SER A 104 -1.52 3.32 6.24
N ILE A 105 -0.39 4.01 6.18
CA ILE A 105 0.93 3.48 6.51
C ILE A 105 1.62 4.31 7.58
N LEU A 106 2.63 3.73 8.20
CA LEU A 106 3.64 4.43 8.98
C LEU A 106 5.00 4.13 8.35
N ILE A 107 5.92 5.08 8.45
CA ILE A 107 7.28 4.94 7.91
C ILE A 107 8.25 5.08 9.09
N GLY A 108 9.21 4.17 9.17
CA GLY A 108 10.27 4.18 10.16
C GLY A 108 11.62 3.91 9.49
N ALA A 109 12.66 4.58 9.99
CA ALA A 109 14.02 4.24 9.61
C ALA A 109 14.43 2.90 10.22
N TRP A 110 15.22 2.14 9.49
CA TRP A 110 15.76 0.86 9.94
C TRP A 110 17.24 0.78 9.57
N ARG A 111 17.96 -0.06 10.30
CA ARG A 111 19.39 -0.25 10.10
C ARG A 111 19.63 -1.61 9.48
N SER A 112 20.27 -1.62 8.32
CA SER A 112 20.83 -2.81 7.68
C SER A 112 22.24 -3.12 8.17
#